data_AF-A0ABD7WZC1-F1
#
_entry.id   AF-A0ABD7WZC1-F1
#
_cell.length_a   1.000
_cell.length_b   1.000
_cell.length_c   1.000
_cell.angle_alpha   90.00
_cell.angle_beta   90.00
_cell.angle_gamma   90.00
#
_symmetry.space_group_name_H-M   'P 1'
#
loop_
_entity.id
_entity.type
_entity.pdbx_description
1 polymer ?
#
loop_
_entity_poly.entity_id
_entity_poly.type
_entity_poly.pdbx_seq_one_letter_code
_entity_poly.pdbx_strand_id
1 'polypeptide(L)'
;MNVFHFLHNEKHKFLPLKEKEIEAPEQRLGTKFPAELRQFYVEIGYSFANRNETTTFQRIIDPDSAVDLHLREDFYEHDPDLDMYDERKGFIFFEVVE
;
A
#
# COMPACT_ATOMS: atom_id res chain seq x y z
N MET A 1 -11.83 -1.36 18.87
CA MET A 1 -11.41 0.05 18.75
C MET A 1 -10.74 0.17 17.39
N ASN A 2 -11.18 1.05 16.51
CA ASN A 2 -10.44 1.32 15.27
C ASN A 2 -9.15 2.05 15.64
N VAL A 3 -8.02 1.42 15.38
CA VAL A 3 -6.69 1.96 15.67
C VAL A 3 -6.44 3.21 14.83
N PHE A 4 -7.02 3.24 13.63
CA PHE A 4 -6.76 4.28 12.64
C PHE A 4 -7.90 5.30 12.48
N HIS A 5 -8.78 5.45 13.48
CA HIS A 5 -9.87 6.45 13.46
C HIS A 5 -9.36 7.86 13.12
N PHE A 6 -8.19 8.27 13.61
CA PHE A 6 -7.62 9.60 13.34
C PHE A 6 -7.36 9.88 11.84
N LEU A 7 -7.27 8.85 11.00
CA LEU A 7 -7.14 9.00 9.56
C LEU A 7 -8.48 9.28 8.88
N HIS A 8 -9.61 8.86 9.45
CA HIS A 8 -10.94 9.16 8.90
C HIS A 8 -11.26 10.65 9.01
N ASN A 9 -10.95 11.40 7.96
CA ASN A 9 -11.25 12.81 7.82
C ASN A 9 -11.92 13.05 6.46
N GLU A 10 -12.81 14.04 6.36
CA GLU A 10 -13.56 14.37 5.13
C GLU A 10 -12.64 14.71 3.93
N LYS A 11 -11.36 15.00 4.20
CA LYS A 11 -10.33 15.30 3.18
C LYS A 11 -9.79 14.07 2.47
N HIS A 12 -9.89 12.87 3.04
CA HIS A 12 -9.26 11.67 2.52
C HIS A 12 -10.30 10.58 2.29
N LYS A 13 -10.40 10.10 1.04
CA LYS A 13 -11.29 8.99 0.69
C LYS A 13 -10.54 7.68 0.81
N PHE A 14 -10.82 6.97 1.88
CA PHE A 14 -10.32 5.63 2.12
C PHE A 14 -11.29 4.61 1.56
N LEU A 15 -10.74 3.60 0.89
CA LEU A 15 -11.50 2.49 0.34
C LEU A 15 -11.10 1.25 1.13
N PRO A 16 -11.85 0.92 2.21
CA PRO A 16 -11.53 -0.21 3.06
C PRO A 16 -11.63 -1.50 2.26
N LEU A 17 -10.64 -2.38 2.42
CA LEU A 17 -10.57 -3.65 1.70
C LEU A 17 -11.11 -4.77 2.59
N LYS A 18 -11.70 -5.77 1.96
CA LYS A 18 -12.10 -6.99 2.66
C LYS A 18 -10.88 -7.87 2.84
N GLU A 19 -10.85 -8.66 3.91
CA GLU A 19 -9.75 -9.62 4.16
C GLU A 19 -9.46 -10.52 2.95
N LYS A 20 -10.52 -10.93 2.22
CA LYS A 20 -10.40 -11.73 0.99
C LYS A 20 -9.59 -11.06 -0.12
N GLU A 21 -9.66 -9.73 -0.20
CA GLU A 21 -8.90 -8.94 -1.18
C GLU A 21 -7.44 -8.76 -0.77
N ILE A 22 -7.11 -9.05 0.48
CA ILE A 22 -5.73 -9.10 0.97
C ILE A 22 -5.18 -10.53 0.83
N GLU A 23 -6.00 -11.55 1.08
CA GLU A 23 -5.61 -12.96 0.95
C GLU A 23 -5.22 -13.35 -0.48
N ALA A 24 -5.88 -12.80 -1.51
CA ALA A 24 -5.53 -13.07 -2.90
C ALA A 24 -4.08 -12.63 -3.24
N PRO A 25 -3.67 -11.37 -2.97
CA PRO A 25 -2.28 -10.95 -3.15
C PRO A 25 -1.31 -11.70 -2.23
N GLU A 26 -1.64 -11.99 -0.98
CA GLU A 26 -0.78 -12.83 -0.11
C GLU A 26 -0.54 -14.22 -0.70
N GLN A 27 -1.56 -14.84 -1.31
CA GLN A 27 -1.43 -16.13 -1.97
C GLN A 27 -0.54 -16.03 -3.21
N ARG A 28 -0.66 -14.96 -4.01
CA ARG A 28 0.17 -14.70 -5.19
C ARG A 28 1.64 -14.49 -4.80
N LEU A 29 1.87 -13.67 -3.76
CA LEU A 29 3.18 -13.38 -3.19
C LEU A 29 3.83 -14.61 -2.54
N GLY A 30 3.04 -15.61 -2.14
CA GLY A 30 3.51 -16.79 -1.43
C GLY A 30 3.95 -16.51 0.01
N THR A 31 3.75 -15.28 0.51
CA THR A 31 3.98 -14.90 1.90
C THR A 31 2.85 -14.01 2.41
N LYS A 32 2.68 -13.97 3.73
CA LYS A 32 1.66 -13.13 4.36
C LYS A 32 2.19 -11.75 4.66
N PHE A 33 1.33 -10.74 4.53
CA PHE A 33 1.67 -9.41 4.98
C PHE A 33 1.85 -9.39 6.51
N PRO A 34 2.65 -8.45 7.04
CA PRO A 34 2.70 -8.20 8.47
C PRO A 34 1.30 -7.97 9.03
N ALA A 35 1.01 -8.51 10.22
CA ALA A 35 -0.32 -8.41 10.83
C ALA A 35 -0.80 -6.95 10.97
N GLU A 36 0.13 -6.04 11.27
CA GLU A 36 -0.12 -4.59 11.35
C GLU A 36 -0.54 -3.99 10.00
N LEU A 37 0.12 -4.40 8.92
CA LEU A 37 -0.19 -3.94 7.57
C LEU A 37 -1.54 -4.49 7.09
N ARG A 38 -1.81 -5.76 7.40
CA ARG A 38 -3.10 -6.39 7.09
C ARG A 38 -4.25 -5.70 7.82
N GLN A 39 -4.07 -5.36 9.09
CA GLN A 39 -5.05 -4.58 9.85
C GLN A 39 -5.23 -3.18 9.27
N PHE A 40 -4.15 -2.53 8.84
CA PHE A 40 -4.21 -1.25 8.15
C PHE A 40 -5.05 -1.32 6.86
N TYR A 41 -4.86 -2.35 6.02
CA TYR A 41 -5.67 -2.52 4.81
C TYR A 41 -7.15 -2.81 5.08
N VAL A 42 -7.48 -3.49 6.19
CA VAL A 42 -8.88 -3.74 6.56
C VAL A 42 -9.56 -2.48 7.12
N GLU A 43 -8.87 -1.71 7.97
CA GLU A 43 -9.43 -0.51 8.59
C GLU A 43 -9.43 0.72 7.64
N ILE A 44 -8.34 0.89 6.89
CA ILE A 44 -8.07 2.06 6.05
C ILE A 44 -8.13 1.68 4.56
N GLY A 45 -7.57 0.54 4.18
CA GLY A 45 -7.49 0.12 2.80
C GLY A 45 -6.54 1.01 1.99
N TYR A 46 -6.92 1.32 0.75
CA TYR A 46 -6.11 2.18 -0.11
C TYR A 46 -6.72 3.58 -0.23
N SER A 47 -5.86 4.57 -0.48
CA SER A 47 -6.27 5.98 -0.54
C SER A 47 -5.21 6.83 -1.22
N PHE A 48 -5.67 7.95 -1.77
CA PHE A 48 -4.84 9.00 -2.32
C PHE A 48 -4.93 10.20 -1.38
N ALA A 49 -3.87 10.42 -0.62
CA ALA A 49 -3.76 11.50 0.34
C ALA A 49 -3.06 12.73 -0.26
N ASN A 50 -3.59 13.90 0.09
CA ASN A 50 -3.00 15.20 -0.21
C ASN A 50 -2.85 15.52 -1.70
N ARG A 51 -3.98 15.78 -2.36
CA ARG A 51 -4.04 16.30 -3.74
C ARG A 51 -3.93 17.82 -3.75
N ASN A 52 -2.91 18.40 -3.13
CA ASN A 52 -2.87 19.85 -2.89
C ASN A 52 -1.94 20.64 -3.80
N GLU A 53 -1.10 20.00 -4.63
CA GLU A 53 -0.38 20.67 -5.70
C GLU A 53 -0.39 19.76 -6.93
N THR A 54 -0.39 20.36 -8.12
CA THR A 54 -0.84 19.80 -9.39
C THR A 54 -0.15 18.51 -9.87
N THR A 55 0.88 18.02 -9.18
CA THR A 55 1.67 16.82 -9.52
C THR A 55 1.96 15.89 -8.33
N THR A 56 1.98 16.41 -7.10
CA THR A 56 2.44 15.65 -5.94
C THR A 56 1.28 15.08 -5.12
N PHE A 57 1.28 13.77 -4.91
CA PHE A 57 0.30 13.10 -4.06
C PHE A 57 0.91 11.92 -3.31
N GLN A 58 0.34 11.64 -2.15
CA GLN A 58 0.70 10.48 -1.34
C GLN A 58 -0.27 9.35 -1.67
N ARG A 59 0.23 8.20 -2.10
CA ARG A 59 -0.61 7.03 -2.39
C ARG A 59 -0.32 5.94 -1.36
N ILE A 60 -1.38 5.50 -0.70
CA ILE A 60 -1.38 4.21 -0.02
C ILE A 60 -1.62 3.17 -1.10
N ILE A 61 -0.63 2.31 -1.31
CA ILE A 61 -0.58 1.31 -2.37
C ILE A 61 -1.53 0.18 -2.00
N ASP A 62 -2.42 -0.19 -2.92
CA ASP A 62 -3.30 -1.34 -2.75
C ASP A 62 -2.49 -2.66 -2.63
N PRO A 63 -3.05 -3.70 -1.99
CA PRO A 63 -2.32 -4.95 -1.75
C PRO A 63 -1.79 -5.61 -3.02
N ASP A 64 -2.49 -5.48 -4.15
CA ASP A 64 -2.09 -6.06 -5.43
C ASP A 64 -0.85 -5.33 -5.99
N SER A 65 -0.92 -3.99 -6.07
CA SER A 65 0.22 -3.17 -6.47
C SER A 65 1.41 -3.31 -5.51
N ALA A 66 1.17 -3.54 -4.22
CA ALA A 66 2.23 -3.79 -3.24
C ALA A 66 2.93 -5.14 -3.49
N VAL A 67 2.20 -6.15 -3.96
CA VAL A 67 2.76 -7.42 -4.41
C VAL A 67 3.55 -7.23 -5.70
N ASP A 68 2.99 -6.54 -6.68
CA ASP A 68 3.69 -6.26 -7.95
C ASP A 68 4.99 -5.50 -7.69
N LEU A 69 4.99 -4.53 -6.76
CA LEU A 69 6.18 -3.80 -6.34
C LEU A 69 7.20 -4.72 -5.66
N HIS A 70 6.76 -5.63 -4.79
CA HIS A 70 7.65 -6.57 -4.12
C HIS A 70 8.23 -7.63 -5.07
N LEU A 71 7.44 -8.08 -6.05
CA LEU A 71 7.86 -9.03 -7.07
C LEU A 71 8.60 -8.34 -8.23
N ARG A 72 8.63 -7.00 -8.25
CA ARG A 72 9.15 -6.18 -9.35
C ARG A 72 8.49 -6.54 -10.68
N GLU A 73 7.17 -6.66 -10.68
CA GLU A 73 6.36 -6.93 -11.86
C GLU A 73 5.73 -5.63 -12.40
N ASP A 74 5.29 -5.68 -13.65
CA ASP A 74 4.59 -4.59 -14.36
C ASP A 74 5.37 -3.26 -14.36
N PHE A 75 4.85 -2.25 -13.66
CA PHE A 75 5.42 -0.90 -13.65
C PHE A 75 6.73 -0.80 -12.87
N TYR A 76 7.00 -1.78 -11.99
CA TYR A 76 8.08 -1.75 -11.02
C TYR A 76 9.30 -2.57 -11.46
N GLU A 77 9.24 -3.27 -12.60
CA GLU A 77 10.32 -4.14 -13.11
C GLU A 77 11.63 -3.36 -13.38
N HIS A 78 11.51 -2.11 -13.79
CA HIS A 78 12.64 -1.27 -14.19
C HIS A 78 12.90 -0.11 -13.23
N ASP A 79 12.28 -0.13 -12.04
CA ASP A 79 12.44 0.96 -11.08
C ASP A 79 13.79 0.82 -10.35
N PRO A 80 14.77 1.71 -10.62
CA PRO A 80 16.09 1.62 -10.01
C PRO A 80 16.06 1.98 -8.52
N ASP A 81 15.00 2.64 -8.03
CA ASP A 81 14.90 2.99 -6.60
C ASP A 81 14.62 1.75 -5.76
N LEU A 82 13.99 0.72 -6.33
CA LEU A 82 13.72 -0.56 -5.65
C LEU A 82 15.01 -1.33 -5.33
N ASP A 83 16.10 -1.11 -6.07
CA ASP A 83 17.40 -1.69 -5.75
C ASP A 83 17.94 -1.23 -4.38
N MET A 84 17.52 -0.05 -3.88
CA MET A 84 17.84 0.41 -2.53
C MET A 84 16.96 -0.20 -1.43
N TYR A 85 15.86 -0.86 -1.80
CA TYR A 85 14.89 -1.45 -0.87
C TYR A 85 14.97 -2.97 -0.79
N ASP A 86 15.60 -3.65 -1.75
CA ASP A 86 15.80 -5.11 -1.75
C ASP A 86 16.51 -5.61 -0.47
N GLU A 87 17.35 -4.75 0.13
CA GLU A 87 18.05 -5.06 1.39
C GLU A 87 17.18 -4.86 2.65
N ARG A 88 16.05 -4.15 2.56
CA ARG A 88 15.15 -3.91 3.70
C ARG A 88 14.05 -4.97 3.72
N LYS A 89 14.01 -5.78 4.79
CA LYS A 89 12.94 -6.77 5.07
C LYS A 89 11.52 -6.18 5.28
N GLY A 90 11.26 -4.95 4.84
CA GLY A 90 9.99 -4.25 5.02
C GLY A 90 9.12 -4.33 3.76
N PHE A 91 7.80 -4.36 3.94
CA PHE A 91 6.85 -4.23 2.83
C PHE A 91 6.60 -2.76 2.54
N ILE A 92 6.73 -2.37 1.28
CA ILE A 92 6.38 -1.04 0.81
C ILE A 92 4.86 -1.00 0.60
N PHE A 93 4.19 -0.12 1.34
CA PHE A 93 2.73 0.03 1.30
C PHE A 93 2.29 1.48 1.02
N PHE A 94 3.27 2.36 0.83
CA PHE A 94 3.08 3.80 0.69
C PHE A 94 4.15 4.36 -0.25
N GLU A 95 3.72 5.22 -1.16
CA GLU A 95 4.59 5.98 -2.04
C GLU A 95 4.22 7.48 -2.01
N VAL A 96 5.23 8.32 -2.18
CA VAL A 96 5.05 9.75 -2.46
C VAL A 96 5.40 9.94 -3.93
N VAL A 97 4.40 10.35 -4.71
CA VAL A 97 4.60 10.74 -6.11
C VAL A 97 4.81 12.26 -6.10
N GLU A 98 5.92 12.75 -6.67
CA GLU A 98 6.27 14.18 -6.77
C GLU A 98 6.04 14.74 -8.17
#